data_AF-A0A2P4XU08-F1
#
_entry.id   AF-A0A2P4XU08-F1
#
_cell.length_a   1.000
_cell.length_b   1.000
_cell.length_c   1.000
_cell.angle_alpha   90.00
_cell.angle_beta   90.00
_cell.angle_gamma   90.00
#
_symmetry.space_group_name_H-M   'P 1'
#
loop_
_entity.id
_entity.type
_entity.pdbx_description
1 polymer ?
#
loop_
_entity_poly.entity_id
_entity_poly.type
_entity_poly.pdbx_seq_one_letter_code
_entity_poly.pdbx_strand_id
1 'polypeptide(L)'
;MTTIFDGYDEEYRTLTSDISKKLSEVASYEDQKDKKKASIVHVGDLLTQATQLIQQMELEVRSLDTATRRELSKKVDQYKKSLASLSADQKKIREKEEREGLFGDRDGNAASAEHRGRMAAATNKYARSSYLFNPVPTN
;
A
#
# COMPACT_ATOMS: atom_id res chain seq x y z
N MET A 1 -32.03 -17.35 -12.96
CA MET A 1 -31.49 -16.21 -12.19
C MET A 1 -32.61 -15.44 -11.54
N THR A 2 -32.44 -15.02 -10.29
CA THR A 2 -33.38 -14.12 -9.61
C THR A 2 -33.09 -12.68 -10.02
N THR A 3 -34.13 -11.85 -10.09
CA THR A 3 -34.02 -10.43 -10.46
C THR A 3 -33.11 -9.64 -9.52
N ILE A 4 -33.09 -10.02 -8.24
CA ILE A 4 -32.24 -9.39 -7.22
C ILE A 4 -30.76 -9.70 -7.46
N PHE A 5 -30.43 -10.97 -7.76
CA PHE A 5 -29.03 -11.36 -7.99
C PHE A 5 -28.48 -10.75 -9.28
N ASP A 6 -29.31 -10.53 -10.30
CA ASP A 6 -28.92 -9.86 -11.53
C ASP A 6 -28.48 -8.40 -11.29
N GLY A 7 -29.19 -7.68 -10.43
CA GLY A 7 -28.80 -6.33 -9.99
C GLY A 7 -27.46 -6.32 -9.25
N TYR A 8 -27.24 -7.27 -8.35
CA TYR A 8 -25.93 -7.41 -7.69
C TYR A 8 -24.82 -7.79 -8.66
N ASP A 9 -25.13 -8.57 -9.71
CA ASP A 9 -24.17 -8.92 -10.75
C ASP A 9 -23.68 -7.69 -11.50
N GLU A 10 -24.61 -6.84 -11.91
CA GLU A 10 -24.32 -5.61 -12.63
C GLU A 10 -23.55 -4.61 -11.76
N GLU A 11 -23.95 -4.45 -10.49
CA GLU A 11 -23.27 -3.59 -9.55
C GLU A 11 -21.83 -4.09 -9.28
N TYR A 12 -21.64 -5.39 -9.09
CA TYR A 12 -20.32 -5.98 -8.90
C TYR A 12 -19.40 -5.77 -10.11
N ARG A 13 -19.93 -5.95 -11.33
CA ARG A 13 -19.18 -5.69 -12.57
C ARG A 13 -18.79 -4.23 -12.71
N THR A 14 -19.70 -3.33 -12.36
CA THR A 14 -19.45 -1.88 -12.40
C THR A 14 -18.34 -1.52 -11.41
N LEU A 15 -18.44 -1.99 -10.16
CA LEU A 15 -17.42 -1.74 -9.12
C LEU A 15 -16.05 -2.29 -9.52
N THR A 16 -15.97 -3.54 -9.98
CA THR A 16 -14.70 -4.15 -10.37
C THR A 16 -14.07 -3.51 -11.61
N SER A 17 -14.89 -3.07 -12.56
CA SER A 17 -14.42 -2.28 -13.71
C SER A 17 -13.84 -0.94 -13.27
N ASP A 18 -14.53 -0.21 -12.40
CA ASP A 18 -14.07 1.09 -11.90
C ASP A 18 -12.78 0.95 -11.06
N ILE A 19 -12.70 -0.07 -10.19
CA ILE A 19 -11.50 -0.43 -9.44
C ILE A 19 -10.32 -0.69 -10.40
N SER A 20 -10.51 -1.52 -11.41
CA SER A 20 -9.45 -1.90 -12.36
C SER A 20 -8.95 -0.70 -13.17
N LYS A 21 -9.89 0.16 -13.61
CA LYS A 21 -9.57 1.40 -14.32
C LYS A 21 -8.76 2.33 -13.43
N LYS A 22 -9.20 2.58 -12.19
CA LYS A 22 -8.50 3.45 -11.25
C LYS A 22 -7.13 2.91 -10.87
N LEU A 23 -6.97 1.60 -10.69
CA LEU A 23 -5.65 0.99 -10.44
C LEU A 23 -4.68 1.27 -11.59
N SER A 24 -5.17 1.19 -12.84
CA SER A 24 -4.37 1.51 -14.03
C SER A 24 -4.02 3.01 -14.12
N GLU A 25 -4.96 3.89 -13.74
CA GLU A 25 -4.71 5.33 -13.67
C GLU A 25 -3.68 5.68 -12.59
N VAL A 26 -3.79 5.08 -11.40
CA VAL A 26 -2.85 5.25 -10.28
C VAL A 26 -1.44 4.85 -10.70
N ALA A 27 -1.30 3.76 -11.47
CA ALA A 27 0.00 3.32 -11.98
C ALA A 27 0.63 4.34 -12.95
N SER A 28 -0.18 5.15 -13.64
CA SER A 28 0.26 6.19 -14.58
C SER A 28 0.63 7.52 -13.92
N TYR A 29 0.32 7.70 -12.62
CA TYR A 29 0.68 8.92 -11.89
C TYR A 29 2.12 8.81 -11.38
N GLU A 30 3.08 9.39 -12.12
CA GLU A 30 4.50 9.43 -11.71
C GLU A 30 4.80 10.65 -10.82
N ASP A 31 4.36 11.86 -11.19
CA ASP A 31 4.65 13.10 -10.44
C ASP A 31 3.51 13.60 -9.54
N GLN A 32 2.32 13.00 -9.61
CA GLN A 32 1.12 13.48 -8.90
C GLN A 32 0.86 12.72 -7.59
N LYS A 33 1.77 12.83 -6.62
CA LYS A 33 1.76 12.06 -5.36
C LYS A 33 0.45 12.20 -4.57
N ASP A 34 -0.07 13.42 -4.41
CA ASP A 34 -1.32 13.64 -3.65
C ASP A 34 -2.53 13.02 -4.34
N LYS A 35 -2.61 13.16 -5.68
CA LYS A 35 -3.67 12.54 -6.48
C LYS A 35 -3.59 11.03 -6.41
N LYS A 36 -2.37 10.47 -6.51
CA LYS A 36 -2.12 9.03 -6.40
C LYS A 36 -2.55 8.47 -5.05
N LYS A 37 -2.19 9.12 -3.95
CA LYS A 37 -2.63 8.75 -2.60
C LYS A 37 -4.16 8.81 -2.46
N ALA A 38 -4.79 9.88 -2.93
CA ALA A 38 -6.25 10.02 -2.89
C ALA A 38 -6.94 8.91 -3.70
N SER A 39 -6.43 8.59 -4.89
CA SER A 39 -6.93 7.50 -5.71
C SER A 39 -6.74 6.12 -5.06
N ILE A 40 -5.62 5.86 -4.39
CA ILE A 40 -5.38 4.60 -3.65
C ILE A 40 -6.39 4.41 -2.52
N VAL A 41 -6.68 5.47 -1.75
CA VAL A 41 -7.70 5.46 -0.69
C VAL A 41 -9.06 5.15 -1.29
N HIS A 42 -9.43 5.86 -2.35
CA HIS A 42 -10.72 5.69 -2.99
C HIS A 42 -10.90 4.29 -3.62
N VAL A 43 -9.85 3.68 -4.19
CA VAL A 43 -9.90 2.27 -4.61
C VAL A 43 -10.14 1.35 -3.41
N GLY A 44 -9.59 1.67 -2.24
CA GLY A 44 -9.87 0.96 -0.99
C GLY A 44 -11.35 1.04 -0.56
N ASP A 45 -11.98 2.20 -0.71
CA ASP A 45 -13.42 2.36 -0.45
C ASP A 45 -14.26 1.53 -1.43
N LEU A 46 -13.90 1.49 -2.72
CA LEU A 46 -14.59 0.67 -3.71
C LEU A 46 -14.43 -0.83 -3.44
N LEU A 47 -13.24 -1.27 -3.03
CA LEU A 47 -12.99 -2.66 -2.61
C LEU A 47 -13.85 -3.04 -1.40
N THR A 48 -14.03 -2.11 -0.46
CA THR A 48 -14.89 -2.31 0.71
C THR A 48 -16.35 -2.43 0.30
N GLN A 49 -16.84 -1.56 -0.58
CA GLN A 49 -18.20 -1.64 -1.14
C GLN A 49 -18.44 -2.96 -1.87
N ALA A 50 -17.51 -3.38 -2.73
CA ALA A 50 -17.61 -4.67 -3.44
C ALA A 50 -17.59 -5.86 -2.48
N THR A 51 -16.85 -5.76 -1.36
CA THR A 51 -16.83 -6.80 -0.32
C THR A 51 -18.18 -6.89 0.39
N GLN A 52 -18.79 -5.76 0.73
CA GLN A 52 -20.12 -5.71 1.35
C GLN A 52 -21.20 -6.24 0.40
N LEU A 53 -21.12 -5.90 -0.89
CA LEU A 53 -22.00 -6.42 -1.93
C LEU A 53 -21.91 -7.95 -2.00
N ILE A 54 -20.70 -8.51 -2.06
CA ILE A 54 -20.49 -9.96 -2.03
C ILE A 54 -21.14 -10.59 -0.78
N GLN A 55 -21.01 -9.98 0.39
CA GLN A 55 -21.64 -10.48 1.61
C GLN A 55 -23.18 -10.49 1.49
N GLN A 56 -23.78 -9.46 0.88
CA GLN A 56 -25.21 -9.46 0.58
C GLN A 56 -25.59 -10.58 -0.38
N MET A 57 -24.80 -10.80 -1.43
CA MET A 57 -25.00 -11.92 -2.35
C MET A 57 -24.91 -13.27 -1.63
N GLU A 58 -23.98 -13.45 -0.68
CA GLU A 58 -23.87 -14.68 0.13
C GLU A 58 -25.12 -14.91 0.99
N LEU A 59 -25.72 -13.85 1.54
CA LEU A 59 -26.96 -13.95 2.33
C LEU A 59 -28.15 -14.33 1.43
N GLU A 60 -28.26 -13.69 0.28
CA GLU A 60 -29.35 -13.94 -0.67
C GLU A 60 -29.27 -15.33 -1.27
N VAL A 61 -28.07 -15.83 -1.58
CA VAL A 61 -27.90 -17.19 -2.09
C VAL A 61 -28.36 -18.26 -1.08
N ARG A 62 -28.33 -17.98 0.23
CA ARG A 62 -28.80 -18.92 1.26
C ARG A 62 -30.32 -19.07 1.30
N SER A 63 -31.09 -18.11 0.80
CA SER A 63 -32.56 -18.17 0.77
C SER A 63 -33.09 -18.92 -0.45
N LEU A 64 -32.24 -19.24 -1.43
CA LEU A 64 -32.61 -19.89 -2.69
C LEU A 64 -32.69 -21.42 -2.60
N ASP A 65 -33.36 -22.03 -3.58
CA ASP A 65 -33.43 -23.47 -3.74
C ASP A 65 -32.03 -24.10 -3.97
N THR A 66 -31.92 -25.41 -3.72
CA THR A 66 -30.63 -26.13 -3.75
C THR A 66 -29.89 -26.02 -5.09
N ALA A 67 -30.61 -26.03 -6.23
CA ALA A 67 -29.98 -25.99 -7.54
C ALA A 67 -29.43 -24.60 -7.84
N THR A 68 -30.27 -23.56 -7.70
CA THR A 68 -29.88 -22.16 -7.91
C THR A 68 -28.78 -21.74 -6.92
N ARG A 69 -28.88 -22.16 -5.66
CA ARG A 69 -27.86 -21.92 -4.64
C ARG A 69 -26.50 -22.43 -5.06
N ARG A 70 -26.42 -23.68 -5.52
CA ARG A 70 -25.15 -24.29 -5.93
C ARG A 70 -24.49 -23.55 -7.09
N GLU A 71 -25.30 -23.10 -8.05
CA GLU A 71 -24.82 -22.31 -9.18
C GLU A 71 -24.29 -20.94 -8.73
N LEU A 72 -25.10 -20.20 -7.97
CA LEU A 72 -24.76 -18.85 -7.55
C LEU A 72 -23.63 -18.81 -6.52
N SER A 73 -23.52 -19.79 -5.61
CA SER A 73 -22.39 -19.90 -4.70
C SER A 73 -21.06 -19.99 -5.44
N LYS A 74 -21.00 -20.76 -6.54
CA LYS A 74 -19.77 -20.82 -7.36
C LYS A 74 -19.40 -19.45 -7.95
N LYS A 75 -20.41 -18.69 -8.38
CA LYS A 75 -20.21 -17.35 -8.95
C LYS A 75 -19.72 -16.37 -7.89
N VAL A 76 -20.32 -16.40 -6.70
CA VAL A 76 -19.88 -15.59 -5.55
C VAL A 76 -18.45 -15.96 -5.13
N ASP A 77 -18.08 -17.24 -5.13
CA ASP A 77 -16.70 -17.69 -4.89
C ASP A 77 -15.71 -17.15 -5.94
N GLN A 78 -16.10 -17.09 -7.21
CA GLN A 78 -15.29 -16.48 -8.26
C GLN A 78 -15.11 -14.97 -8.03
N TYR A 79 -16.18 -14.28 -7.59
CA TYR A 79 -16.13 -12.86 -7.27
C TYR A 79 -15.19 -12.58 -6.10
N LYS A 80 -15.24 -13.39 -5.04
CA LYS A 80 -14.30 -13.30 -3.91
C LYS A 80 -12.84 -13.42 -4.36
N LYS A 81 -12.54 -14.39 -5.22
CA LYS A 81 -11.18 -14.60 -5.75
C LYS A 81 -10.71 -13.44 -6.62
N SER A 82 -11.57 -12.93 -7.49
CA SER A 82 -11.26 -11.78 -8.35
C SER A 82 -10.99 -10.52 -7.50
N LEU A 83 -11.87 -10.24 -6.53
CA LEU A 83 -11.72 -9.11 -5.63
C LEU A 83 -10.46 -9.21 -4.76
N ALA A 84 -10.10 -10.42 -4.32
CA ALA A 84 -8.84 -10.66 -3.61
C ALA A 84 -7.61 -10.34 -4.46
N SER A 85 -7.65 -10.62 -5.77
CA SER A 85 -6.58 -10.22 -6.70
C SER A 85 -6.47 -8.69 -6.78
N LEU A 86 -7.59 -8.00 -7.00
CA LEU A 86 -7.62 -6.53 -7.08
C LEU A 86 -7.14 -5.87 -5.77
N SER A 87 -7.51 -6.45 -4.62
CA SER A 87 -7.03 -6.00 -3.31
C SER A 87 -5.51 -6.19 -3.16
N ALA A 88 -4.97 -7.32 -3.61
CA ALA A 88 -3.53 -7.55 -3.59
C ALA A 88 -2.77 -6.56 -4.49
N ASP A 89 -3.32 -6.23 -5.66
CA ASP A 89 -2.72 -5.25 -6.57
C ASP A 89 -2.77 -3.83 -6.00
N GLN A 90 -3.90 -3.42 -5.39
CA GLN A 90 -4.00 -2.15 -4.67
C GLN A 90 -2.95 -2.06 -3.55
N LYS A 91 -2.78 -3.14 -2.78
CA LYS A 91 -1.81 -3.18 -1.69
C LYS A 91 -0.38 -3.01 -2.19
N LYS A 92 0.01 -3.72 -3.27
CA LYS A 92 1.34 -3.57 -3.88
C LYS A 92 1.62 -2.14 -4.33
N ILE A 93 0.63 -1.50 -4.96
CA ILE A 93 0.77 -0.09 -5.39
C ILE A 93 0.95 0.83 -4.18
N ARG A 94 0.14 0.64 -3.13
CA ARG A 94 0.24 1.39 -1.87
C ARG A 94 1.62 1.22 -1.21
N GLU A 95 2.11 -0.02 -1.12
CA GLU A 95 3.44 -0.32 -0.55
C GLU A 95 4.58 0.30 -1.36
N LYS A 96 4.48 0.28 -2.70
CA LYS A 96 5.43 0.94 -3.58
C LYS A 96 5.46 2.45 -3.33
N GLU A 97 4.29 3.08 -3.27
CA GLU A 97 4.16 4.50 -2.99
C GLU A 97 4.71 4.92 -1.62
N GLU A 98 4.42 4.15 -0.57
CA GLU A 98 4.96 4.42 0.76
C GLU A 98 6.50 4.30 0.79
N ARG A 99 7.05 3.32 0.07
CA ARG A 99 8.50 3.15 -0.07
C ARG A 99 9.13 4.31 -0.84
N GLU A 100 8.59 4.69 -1.99
CA GLU A 100 9.09 5.82 -2.80
C GLU A 100 8.97 7.15 -2.04
N GLY A 101 7.90 7.34 -1.26
CA GLY A 101 7.75 8.49 -0.35
C GLY A 101 8.81 8.53 0.76
N LEU A 102 9.19 7.39 1.32
CA LEU A 102 10.21 7.30 2.39
C LEU A 102 11.64 7.49 1.88
N PHE A 103 11.95 7.07 0.65
CA PHE A 103 13.25 7.29 0.03
C PHE A 103 13.39 8.69 -0.60
N GLY A 104 12.30 9.26 -1.13
CA GLY A 104 12.29 10.62 -1.68
C GLY A 104 12.50 11.73 -0.66
N ASP A 105 12.25 11.47 0.63
CA ASP A 105 12.54 12.39 1.74
C ASP A 105 13.99 12.24 2.27
N ARG A 106 14.63 11.09 2.01
CA ARG A 106 15.99 10.79 2.47
C ARG A 106 17.09 11.24 1.50
N ASP A 107 16.75 11.65 0.29
CA ASP A 107 17.67 12.32 -0.64
C ASP A 107 17.89 13.81 -0.27
N GLY A 108 17.38 14.25 0.89
CA GLY A 108 17.79 15.47 1.58
C GLY A 108 19.03 15.26 2.43
N ASN A 109 20.19 15.21 1.76
CA ASN A 109 21.54 15.27 2.32
C ASN A 109 21.74 16.43 3.33
N ALA A 110 21.36 16.25 4.60
CA ALA A 110 21.72 17.17 5.70
C ALA A 110 22.11 16.44 6.99
N ALA A 111 21.42 15.36 7.37
CA ALA A 111 21.72 14.67 8.65
C ALA A 111 23.01 13.82 8.61
N SER A 112 23.43 13.33 7.44
CA SER A 112 24.62 12.47 7.31
C SER A 112 25.95 13.22 7.17
N ALA A 113 25.91 14.53 6.89
CA ALA A 113 27.10 15.37 6.87
C ALA A 113 27.49 15.79 8.30
N GLU A 114 26.52 16.18 9.13
CA GLU A 114 26.76 16.53 10.53
C GLU A 114 27.27 15.35 11.37
N HIS A 115 26.74 14.14 11.14
CA HIS A 115 27.19 12.95 11.89
C HIS A 115 28.66 12.59 11.57
N ARG A 116 29.11 12.79 10.33
CA ARG A 116 30.53 12.61 9.93
C ARG A 116 31.43 13.74 10.45
N GLY A 117 30.96 14.99 10.39
CA GLY A 117 31.69 16.13 10.95
C GLY A 117 31.94 16.02 12.45
N ARG A 118 30.95 15.54 13.22
CA ARG A 118 31.08 15.33 14.67
C ARG A 118 32.07 14.21 15.01
N MET A 119 32.09 13.11 14.24
CA MET A 119 33.08 12.05 14.45
C MET A 119 34.52 12.47 14.09
N ALA A 120 34.71 13.25 13.03
CA ALA A 120 36.04 13.78 12.67
C ALA A 120 36.58 14.80 13.70
N ALA A 121 35.70 15.62 14.28
CA ALA A 121 36.07 16.56 15.35
C ALA A 121 36.50 15.83 16.63
N ALA A 122 35.86 14.71 16.97
CA ALA A 122 36.21 13.91 18.14
C ALA A 122 37.58 13.23 18.00
N THR A 123 37.97 12.81 16.78
CA THR A 123 39.27 12.17 16.54
C THR A 123 40.43 13.17 16.63
N ASN A 124 40.23 14.42 16.19
CA ASN A 124 41.30 15.43 16.20
C ASN A 124 41.63 15.95 17.62
N LYS A 125 40.65 15.94 18.53
CA LYS A 125 40.86 16.25 19.96
C LYS A 125 41.75 15.21 20.66
N TYR A 126 41.64 13.93 20.28
CA TYR A 126 42.43 12.86 20.88
C TYR A 126 43.88 12.86 20.42
N ALA A 127 44.16 13.18 19.15
CA ALA A 127 45.52 13.24 18.62
C ALA A 127 46.36 14.40 19.18
N ARG A 128 45.73 15.48 19.66
CA ARG A 128 46.42 16.65 20.24
C ARG A 128 46.66 16.54 21.75
N SER A 129 45.98 15.60 22.42
CA SER A 129 46.14 15.37 23.86
C SER A 129 47.24 14.37 24.22
N SER A 130 47.87 13.72 23.24
CA SER A 130 48.94 12.72 23.46
C SER A 130 50.37 13.30 23.46
N TYR A 131 50.53 14.62 23.30
CA TYR A 131 51.84 15.31 23.27
C TYR A 131 52.14 16.18 24.50
N LEU A 132 51.53 15.93 25.65
CA LEU A 132 51.75 16.74 26.88
C LEU A 132 52.19 15.95 28.12
N PHE A 133 52.67 14.71 27.98
CA PHE A 133 53.25 14.00 29.11
C PHE A 133 54.60 13.38 28.75
N ASN A 134 55.62 14.24 28.65
CA ASN A 134 57.01 13.81 28.73
C ASN A 134 57.58 14.33 30.06
N PRO A 135 57.78 13.49 31.08
CA PRO A 135 58.49 13.90 32.29
C PRO A 135 59.99 14.09 31.96
N VAL A 136 60.50 15.27 32.30
CA VAL A 136 61.91 15.65 32.14
C VAL A 136 62.79 14.77 33.04
N PRO A 137 63.87 14.16 32.54
CA PRO A 137 64.84 13.47 33.40
C PRO A 137 65.70 14.51 34.14
N THR A 138 65.64 14.51 35.46
CA THR A 138 66.60 15.23 36.31
C THR A 138 67.91 14.45 36.37
N ASN A 139 69.00 15.13 36.04
CA ASN A 139 70.40 14.71 36.20
C ASN A 139 70.76 14.55 37.68
#